data_AF-A0A2D5ALV7-F1
#
_entry.id   AF-A0A2D5ALV7-F1
#
_cell.length_a   1.000
_cell.length_b   1.000
_cell.length_c   1.000
_cell.angle_alpha   90.00
_cell.angle_beta   90.00
_cell.angle_gamma   90.00
#
_symmetry.space_group_name_H-M   'P 1'
#
loop_
_entity.id
_entity.type
_entity.pdbx_description
1 polymer ?
#
loop_
_entity_poly.entity_id
_entity_poly.type
_entity_poly.pdbx_seq_one_letter_code
_entity_poly.pdbx_strand_id
1 'polypeptide(L)'
;MNTPLPALEQFQLEELGQTPAVNNQNAEVSFKVDIEPSRVTRRVVVGMLDESKKRGITAAIYPATGEVCDVTNGGGVIGYLSATPLNPGVPLSCDLRLHRFGMNFVCSVWVRGEIFLYPAFSMDSNTRLTAFVGQESDGGLAKLNWSGLQLNVMGQTAAA
;
A
#
# COMPACT_ATOMS: atom_id res chain seq x y z
N MET A 1 21.45 -12.50 10.45
CA MET A 1 21.32 -11.05 10.68
C MET A 1 19.83 -10.75 10.73
N ASN A 2 19.32 -10.23 11.86
CA ASN A 2 17.92 -9.80 11.93
C ASN A 2 17.81 -8.43 11.25
N THR A 3 17.33 -8.41 10.01
CA THR A 3 16.93 -7.15 9.38
C THR A 3 15.79 -6.59 10.22
N PRO A 4 15.88 -5.33 10.72
CA PRO A 4 14.80 -4.75 11.49
C PRO A 4 13.52 -4.72 10.66
N LEU A 5 12.39 -5.05 11.30
CA LEU A 5 11.08 -4.99 10.69
C LEU A 5 10.81 -3.53 10.25
N PRO A 6 10.26 -3.32 9.04
CA PRO A 6 9.98 -1.98 8.55
C PRO A 6 8.91 -1.31 9.41
N ALA A 7 9.13 -0.03 9.70
CA ALA A 7 8.18 0.85 10.38
C ALA A 7 7.95 2.09 9.50
N LEU A 8 6.75 2.67 9.54
CA LEU A 8 6.34 3.73 8.61
C LEU A 8 7.25 4.96 8.68
N GLU A 9 7.77 5.26 9.87
CA GLU A 9 8.65 6.40 10.15
C GLU A 9 10.00 6.32 9.44
N GLN A 10 10.37 5.14 8.94
CA GLN A 10 11.61 4.92 8.18
C GLN A 10 11.50 5.43 6.75
N PHE A 11 10.28 5.68 6.25
CA PHE A 11 10.02 6.03 4.86
C PHE A 11 9.78 7.54 4.69
N GLN A 12 10.34 8.09 3.63
CA GLN A 12 9.95 9.40 3.11
C GLN A 12 8.68 9.22 2.27
N LEU A 13 7.55 9.70 2.79
CA LEU A 13 6.24 9.54 2.17
C LEU A 13 5.91 10.70 1.24
N GLU A 14 5.28 10.38 0.12
CA GLU A 14 4.65 11.30 -0.81
C GLU A 14 3.16 10.97 -0.89
N GLU A 15 2.31 11.92 -0.46
CA GLU A 15 0.86 11.78 -0.53
C GLU A 15 0.38 12.02 -1.96
N LEU A 16 -0.38 11.06 -2.50
CA LEU A 16 -0.82 11.06 -3.90
C LEU A 16 -2.31 11.42 -4.06
N GLY A 17 -3.06 11.44 -2.96
CA GLY A 17 -4.46 11.83 -2.96
C GLY A 17 -5.21 11.31 -1.76
N GLN A 18 -6.46 11.75 -1.62
CA GLN A 18 -7.35 11.32 -0.55
C GLN A 18 -8.64 10.78 -1.17
N THR A 19 -9.17 9.69 -0.62
CA THR A 19 -10.48 9.17 -1.02
C THR A 19 -11.59 10.12 -0.54
N PRO A 20 -12.74 10.17 -1.22
CA PRO A 20 -13.96 10.64 -0.56
C PRO A 20 -14.27 9.78 0.67
N ALA A 21 -15.16 10.26 1.54
CA ALA A 21 -15.65 9.48 2.66
C ALA A 21 -16.38 8.22 2.15
N VAL A 22 -16.00 7.05 2.66
CA VAL A 22 -16.50 5.75 2.17
C VAL A 22 -17.80 5.40 2.89
N ASN A 23 -18.88 6.11 2.59
CA ASN A 23 -20.12 6.00 3.37
C ASN A 23 -20.98 4.77 2.99
N ASN A 24 -20.79 4.20 1.80
CA ASN A 24 -21.54 3.03 1.35
C ASN A 24 -20.98 1.75 2.00
N GLN A 25 -21.83 1.00 2.68
CA GLN A 25 -21.47 -0.22 3.42
C GLN A 25 -20.98 -1.38 2.54
N ASN A 26 -21.23 -1.33 1.23
CA ASN A 26 -20.74 -2.27 0.22
C ASN A 26 -20.02 -1.48 -0.88
N ALA A 27 -18.82 -1.03 -0.58
CA ALA A 27 -17.98 -0.25 -1.48
C ALA A 27 -16.61 -0.91 -1.65
N GLU A 28 -16.03 -0.71 -2.82
CA GLU A 28 -14.62 -1.00 -3.07
C GLU A 28 -13.86 0.31 -3.16
N VAL A 29 -12.76 0.40 -2.42
CA VAL A 29 -11.73 1.44 -2.59
C VAL A 29 -10.53 0.78 -3.24
N SER A 30 -10.05 1.33 -4.35
CA SER A 30 -8.82 0.88 -5.01
C SER A 30 -7.83 2.01 -5.21
N PHE A 31 -6.56 1.71 -4.96
CA PHE A 31 -5.43 2.59 -5.23
C PHE A 31 -4.41 1.83 -6.07
N LYS A 32 -4.22 2.29 -7.30
CA LYS A 32 -3.26 1.75 -8.25
C LYS A 32 -2.16 2.77 -8.52
N VAL A 33 -0.93 2.30 -8.53
CA VAL A 33 0.24 3.11 -8.82
C VAL A 33 1.37 2.22 -9.31
N ASP A 34 2.13 2.72 -10.26
CA ASP A 34 3.39 2.10 -10.66
C ASP A 34 4.53 2.84 -9.94
N ILE A 35 5.31 2.11 -9.14
CA ILE A 35 6.43 2.65 -8.37
C ILE A 35 7.73 2.26 -9.06
N GLU A 36 8.70 3.15 -9.20
CA GLU A 36 10.01 2.85 -9.79
C GLU A 36 11.10 2.86 -8.71
N PRO A 37 11.51 1.69 -8.17
CA PRO A 37 12.59 1.63 -7.20
C PRO A 37 13.90 2.12 -7.84
N SER A 38 14.52 3.15 -7.25
CA SER A 38 15.80 3.68 -7.75
C SER A 38 16.99 2.77 -7.47
N ARG A 39 16.90 1.93 -6.42
CA ARG A 39 17.94 0.98 -5.98
C ARG A 39 17.29 -0.26 -5.38
N VAL A 40 17.90 -1.42 -5.60
CA VAL A 40 17.37 -2.67 -5.03
C VAL A 40 17.51 -2.78 -3.52
N THR A 41 18.48 -2.05 -2.96
CA THR A 41 18.85 -2.11 -1.54
C THR A 41 17.91 -1.33 -0.63
N ARG A 42 16.93 -0.62 -1.18
CA ARG A 42 15.97 0.19 -0.42
C ARG A 42 14.57 -0.35 -0.57
N ARG A 43 13.86 -0.38 0.55
CA ARG A 43 12.43 -0.71 0.53
C ARG A 43 11.66 0.45 -0.08
N VAL A 44 10.64 0.11 -0.86
CA VAL A 44 9.58 1.05 -1.27
C VAL A 44 8.33 0.74 -0.47
N VAL A 45 7.48 1.73 -0.27
CA VAL A 45 6.21 1.57 0.45
C VAL A 45 5.07 2.11 -0.40
N VAL A 46 3.93 1.43 -0.30
CA VAL A 46 2.66 1.83 -0.88
C VAL A 46 1.58 1.67 0.18
N GLY A 47 0.70 2.66 0.33
CA GLY A 47 -0.29 2.60 1.39
C GLY A 47 -1.51 3.48 1.18
N MET A 48 -2.55 3.16 1.94
CA MET A 48 -3.72 3.99 2.18
C MET A 48 -4.00 3.95 3.68
N LEU A 49 -3.85 5.09 4.36
CA LEU A 49 -4.08 5.19 5.80
C LEU A 49 -5.12 6.26 6.12
N ASP A 50 -5.79 6.08 7.25
CA ASP A 50 -6.63 7.11 7.84
C ASP A 50 -5.80 8.30 8.35
N GLU A 51 -6.48 9.38 8.75
CA GLU A 51 -5.83 10.59 9.27
C GLU A 51 -4.98 10.32 10.53
N SER A 52 -5.34 9.29 11.32
CA SER A 52 -4.57 8.89 12.49
C SER A 52 -3.28 8.12 12.17
N LYS A 53 -3.12 7.68 10.91
CA LYS A 53 -2.05 6.79 10.43
C LYS A 53 -1.99 5.46 11.17
N LYS A 54 -3.09 5.02 11.78
CA LYS A 54 -3.19 3.76 12.56
C LYS A 54 -4.06 2.72 11.88
N ARG A 55 -4.92 3.12 10.95
CA ARG A 55 -5.85 2.22 10.26
C ARG A 55 -5.68 2.36 8.77
N GLY A 56 -5.78 1.24 8.06
CA GLY A 56 -5.59 1.18 6.63
C GLY A 56 -4.68 0.03 6.23
N ILE A 57 -4.13 0.15 5.03
CA ILE A 57 -3.24 -0.83 4.42
C ILE A 57 -1.92 -0.16 4.11
N THR A 58 -0.80 -0.79 4.46
CA THR A 58 0.52 -0.30 4.07
C THR A 58 1.45 -1.48 3.87
N ALA A 59 1.99 -1.58 2.66
CA ALA A 59 2.91 -2.64 2.27
C ALA A 59 4.28 -2.05 1.95
N ALA A 60 5.31 -2.52 2.64
CA ALA A 60 6.69 -2.30 2.25
C ALA A 60 7.14 -3.46 1.36
N ILE A 61 7.80 -3.14 0.25
CA ILE A 61 8.34 -4.12 -0.69
C ILE A 61 9.84 -3.96 -0.69
N TYR A 62 10.58 -5.04 -0.49
CA TYR A 62 12.03 -5.04 -0.59
C TYR A 62 12.46 -5.53 -1.98
N PRO A 63 12.92 -4.65 -2.89
CA PRO A 63 13.22 -5.05 -4.26
C PRO A 63 14.34 -6.09 -4.38
N ALA A 64 15.29 -6.14 -3.44
CA ALA A 64 16.38 -7.12 -3.46
C ALA A 64 15.89 -8.55 -3.20
N THR A 65 14.95 -8.75 -2.28
CA THR A 65 14.53 -10.07 -1.81
C THR A 65 13.14 -10.47 -2.30
N GLY A 66 12.30 -9.49 -2.63
CA GLY A 66 10.89 -9.68 -2.91
C GLY A 66 9.99 -9.71 -1.69
N GLU A 67 10.54 -9.49 -0.50
CA GLU A 67 9.74 -9.44 0.73
C GLU A 67 8.66 -8.37 0.61
N VAL A 68 7.43 -8.77 0.91
CA VAL A 68 6.29 -7.88 1.08
C VAL A 68 5.92 -7.92 2.55
N CYS A 69 5.97 -6.77 3.22
CA CYS A 69 5.76 -6.64 4.65
C CYS A 69 4.55 -5.75 4.95
N ASP A 70 3.76 -6.14 5.93
CA ASP A 70 2.69 -5.33 6.48
C ASP A 70 3.25 -4.32 7.48
N VAL A 71 3.35 -3.06 7.09
CA VAL A 71 3.95 -2.00 7.93
C VAL A 71 3.01 -1.56 9.05
N THR A 72 1.70 -1.48 8.79
CA THR A 72 0.72 -1.00 9.78
C THR A 72 0.59 -1.96 10.96
N ASN A 73 0.78 -3.27 10.73
CA ASN A 73 0.66 -4.31 11.76
C ASN A 73 2.02 -4.88 12.21
N GLY A 74 3.03 -4.01 12.35
CA GLY A 74 4.30 -4.34 13.01
C GLY A 74 5.44 -4.80 12.08
N GLY A 75 5.30 -4.64 10.77
CA GLY A 75 6.35 -4.87 9.78
C GLY A 75 6.55 -6.34 9.40
N GLY A 76 5.66 -7.25 9.81
CA GLY A 76 5.78 -8.69 9.53
C GLY A 76 5.68 -9.01 8.03
N VAL A 77 6.40 -10.05 7.58
CA VAL A 77 6.34 -10.51 6.19
C VAL A 77 4.99 -11.18 5.91
N ILE A 78 4.28 -10.71 4.89
CA ILE A 78 3.03 -11.29 4.40
C ILE A 78 3.20 -12.11 3.11
N GLY A 79 4.39 -12.05 2.50
CA GLY A 79 4.76 -12.93 1.40
C GLY A 79 6.03 -12.49 0.68
N TYR A 80 6.34 -13.19 -0.40
CA TYR A 80 7.49 -12.96 -1.26
C TYR A 80 7.05 -12.92 -2.72
N LEU A 81 7.53 -11.93 -3.47
CA LEU A 81 7.39 -11.91 -4.93
C LEU A 81 8.15 -13.07 -5.56
N SER A 82 7.55 -13.70 -6.56
CA SER A 82 8.13 -14.84 -7.27
C SER A 82 9.38 -14.48 -8.10
N ALA A 83 9.43 -13.26 -8.63
CA ALA A 83 10.46 -12.81 -9.57
C ALA A 83 11.32 -11.69 -9.00
N THR A 84 12.37 -12.06 -8.25
CA THR A 84 13.32 -11.15 -7.59
C THR A 84 14.77 -11.55 -7.83
N PRO A 85 15.74 -10.62 -7.72
CA PRO A 85 15.57 -9.19 -7.40
C PRO A 85 14.84 -8.41 -8.50
N LEU A 86 14.17 -7.32 -8.11
CA LEU A 86 13.55 -6.40 -9.06
C LEU A 86 14.62 -5.53 -9.74
N ASN A 87 14.37 -5.12 -10.99
CA ASN A 87 15.28 -4.24 -11.71
C ASN A 87 15.06 -2.77 -11.30
N PRO A 88 16.12 -2.02 -10.92
CA PRO A 88 16.00 -0.59 -10.67
C PRO A 88 15.50 0.18 -11.89
N GLY A 89 14.66 1.19 -11.66
CA GLY A 89 14.08 2.04 -12.70
C GLY A 89 13.02 1.34 -13.56
N VAL A 90 12.70 0.07 -13.30
CA VAL A 90 11.58 -0.61 -13.95
C VAL A 90 10.32 -0.42 -13.09
N PRO A 91 9.20 0.04 -13.68
CA PRO A 91 7.96 0.22 -12.95
C PRO A 91 7.46 -1.07 -12.28
N LEU A 92 7.13 -0.96 -11.00
CA LEU A 92 6.54 -1.98 -10.15
C LEU A 92 5.07 -1.65 -9.93
N SER A 93 4.20 -2.34 -10.66
CA SER A 93 2.76 -2.12 -10.56
C SER A 93 2.21 -2.61 -9.24
N CYS A 94 1.56 -1.71 -8.50
CA CYS A 94 0.95 -1.94 -7.19
C CYS A 94 -0.54 -1.60 -7.24
N ASP A 95 -1.39 -2.46 -6.67
CA ASP A 95 -2.84 -2.24 -6.54
C ASP A 95 -3.29 -2.64 -5.14
N LEU A 96 -3.77 -1.66 -4.38
CA LEU A 96 -4.34 -1.86 -3.05
C LEU A 96 -5.86 -1.86 -3.17
N ARG A 97 -6.50 -2.96 -2.77
CA ARG A 97 -7.96 -3.09 -2.81
C ARG A 97 -8.54 -3.32 -1.43
N LEU A 98 -9.53 -2.51 -1.09
CA LEU A 98 -10.25 -2.54 0.16
C LEU A 98 -11.74 -2.69 -0.12
N HIS A 99 -12.30 -3.83 0.27
CA HIS A 99 -13.73 -4.08 0.16
C HIS A 99 -14.39 -3.84 1.52
N ARG A 100 -15.30 -2.87 1.57
CA ARG A 100 -16.08 -2.55 2.75
C ARG A 100 -17.27 -3.51 2.87
N PHE A 101 -17.44 -4.08 4.06
CA PHE A 101 -18.59 -4.84 4.52
C PHE A 101 -19.06 -4.28 5.87
N GLY A 102 -20.06 -3.40 5.85
CA GLY A 102 -20.52 -2.69 7.05
C GLY A 102 -19.43 -1.75 7.58
N MET A 103 -18.80 -2.09 8.71
CA MET A 103 -17.67 -1.34 9.29
C MET A 103 -16.30 -1.96 8.96
N ASN A 104 -16.27 -3.17 8.41
CA ASN A 104 -15.04 -3.92 8.18
C ASN A 104 -14.54 -3.69 6.77
N PHE A 105 -13.23 -3.66 6.60
CA PHE A 105 -12.54 -3.64 5.32
C PHE A 105 -11.74 -4.92 5.18
N VAL A 106 -12.01 -5.66 4.10
CA VAL A 106 -11.23 -6.82 3.67
C VAL A 106 -10.23 -6.34 2.62
N CYS A 107 -8.96 -6.65 2.83
CA CYS A 107 -7.85 -5.97 2.16
C CYS A 107 -7.01 -6.96 1.36
N SER A 108 -6.52 -6.50 0.20
CA SER A 108 -5.50 -7.22 -0.56
C SER A 108 -4.49 -6.23 -1.14
N VAL A 109 -3.24 -6.66 -1.16
CA VAL A 109 -2.13 -5.98 -1.83
C VAL A 109 -1.81 -6.80 -3.07
N TRP A 110 -1.78 -6.15 -4.21
CA TRP A 110 -1.37 -6.76 -5.47
C TRP A 110 -0.09 -6.11 -5.93
N VAL A 111 0.91 -6.90 -6.26
CA VAL A 111 2.21 -6.41 -6.75
C VAL A 111 2.59 -7.26 -7.97
N ARG A 112 2.71 -6.63 -9.14
CA ARG A 112 2.90 -7.32 -10.44
C ARG A 112 1.86 -8.40 -10.73
N GLY A 113 0.64 -8.23 -10.24
CA GLY A 113 -0.44 -9.21 -10.38
C GLY A 113 -0.39 -10.38 -9.39
N GLU A 114 0.64 -10.48 -8.54
CA GLU A 114 0.67 -11.41 -7.41
C GLU A 114 -0.14 -10.82 -6.24
N ILE A 115 -0.98 -11.65 -5.60
CA ILE A 115 -1.86 -11.24 -4.51
C ILE A 115 -1.26 -11.61 -3.14
N PHE A 116 -1.28 -10.66 -2.22
CA PHE A 116 -0.92 -10.83 -0.82
C PHE A 116 -2.14 -10.48 0.05
N LEU A 117 -2.57 -11.44 0.86
CA LEU A 117 -3.67 -11.23 1.79
C LEU A 117 -3.21 -10.30 2.92
N TYR A 118 -4.04 -9.33 3.25
CA TYR A 118 -3.76 -8.33 4.27
C TYR A 118 -4.81 -8.40 5.38
N PRO A 119 -4.45 -8.24 6.66
CA PRO A 119 -5.41 -8.29 7.76
C PRO A 119 -6.58 -7.32 7.55
N ALA A 120 -7.79 -7.79 7.84
CA ALA A 120 -8.96 -6.93 7.84
C ALA A 120 -8.93 -5.95 9.01
N PHE A 121 -9.52 -4.76 8.82
CA PHE A 121 -9.64 -3.75 9.88
C PHE A 121 -11.01 -3.09 9.86
N SER A 122 -11.39 -2.45 10.97
CA SER A 122 -12.68 -1.75 11.09
C SER A 122 -12.50 -0.23 11.12
N MET A 123 -13.38 0.48 10.45
CA MET A 123 -13.34 1.94 10.34
C MET A 123 -14.75 2.54 10.23
N ASP A 124 -14.90 3.73 10.78
CA ASP A 124 -16.19 4.43 10.82
C ASP A 124 -16.63 4.89 9.43
N SER A 125 -17.91 5.24 9.27
CA SER A 125 -18.49 5.52 7.96
C SER A 125 -17.93 6.78 7.29
N ASN A 126 -17.40 7.74 8.05
CA ASN A 126 -16.97 9.04 7.52
C ASN A 126 -15.46 9.18 7.33
N THR A 127 -14.67 8.14 7.64
CA THR A 127 -13.22 8.23 7.56
C THR A 127 -12.75 8.22 6.10
N ARG A 128 -11.80 9.09 5.79
CA ARG A 128 -11.11 9.15 4.50
C ARG A 128 -9.77 8.46 4.60
N LEU A 129 -9.32 7.88 3.49
CA LEU A 129 -8.00 7.29 3.37
C LEU A 129 -7.13 8.15 2.49
N THR A 130 -5.91 8.43 2.95
CA THR A 130 -4.88 9.12 2.18
C THR A 130 -3.99 8.07 1.53
N ALA A 131 -3.95 8.06 0.21
CA ALA A 131 -3.07 7.22 -0.59
C ALA A 131 -1.67 7.86 -0.66
N PHE A 132 -0.64 7.05 -0.50
CA PHE A 132 0.74 7.49 -0.55
C PHE A 132 1.67 6.41 -1.08
N VAL A 133 2.83 6.87 -1.54
CA VAL A 133 3.99 6.02 -1.82
C VAL A 133 5.17 6.55 -1.04
N GLY A 134 6.26 5.79 -0.98
CA GLY A 134 7.48 6.28 -0.39
C GLY A 134 8.64 5.33 -0.56
N GLN A 135 9.80 5.77 -0.11
CA GLN A 135 11.00 4.94 -0.06
C GLN A 135 11.73 5.12 1.27
N GLU A 136 12.46 4.09 1.66
CA GLU A 136 13.29 4.10 2.85
C GLU A 136 14.32 5.24 2.79
N SER A 137 14.39 6.01 3.88
CA SER A 137 15.24 7.20 4.01
C SER A 137 16.72 6.82 4.03
N ASP A 138 17.58 7.56 3.31
CA ASP A 138 19.05 7.44 3.44
C ASP A 138 19.74 8.74 3.89
N GLY A 139 18.98 9.73 4.35
CA GLY A 139 19.50 11.06 4.64
C GLY A 139 19.65 11.97 3.41
N GLY A 140 19.36 11.48 2.20
CA GLY A 140 19.22 12.28 0.98
C GLY A 140 17.76 12.64 0.65
N LEU A 141 17.58 13.66 -0.20
CA LEU A 141 16.30 14.14 -0.76
C LEU A 141 15.85 13.34 -2.00
N ALA A 142 16.26 12.08 -2.14
CA ALA A 142 15.85 11.29 -3.29
C ALA A 142 14.32 11.16 -3.27
N LYS A 143 13.65 11.63 -4.32
CA LYS A 143 12.22 11.37 -4.52
C LYS A 143 12.04 10.01 -5.18
N LEU A 144 10.97 9.32 -4.82
CA LEU A 144 10.55 8.10 -5.48
C LEU A 144 9.85 8.48 -6.79
N ASN A 145 10.25 7.85 -7.90
CA ASN A 145 9.51 8.01 -9.15
C ASN A 145 8.28 7.11 -9.13
N TRP A 146 7.15 7.63 -9.61
CA TRP A 146 5.91 6.87 -9.75
C TRP A 146 5.09 7.37 -10.94
N SER A 147 4.20 6.51 -11.45
CA SER A 147 3.28 6.82 -12.54
C SER A 147 1.99 5.99 -12.42
N GLY A 148 1.09 6.07 -13.40
CA GLY A 148 -0.09 5.19 -13.46
C GLY A 148 -1.11 5.37 -12.31
N LEU A 149 -1.10 6.50 -11.61
CA LEU A 149 -1.94 6.76 -10.44
C LEU A 149 -3.44 6.69 -10.78
N GLN A 150 -4.16 5.82 -10.06
CA GLN A 150 -5.63 5.77 -10.03
C GLN A 150 -6.10 5.59 -8.58
N LEU A 151 -7.06 6.40 -8.15
CA LEU A 151 -7.69 6.29 -6.84
C LEU A 151 -9.21 6.30 -7.03
N ASN A 152 -9.85 5.15 -6.83
CA ASN A 152 -11.26 4.95 -7.13
C ASN A 152 -12.04 4.52 -5.88
N VAL A 153 -13.29 4.97 -5.81
CA VAL A 153 -14.30 4.46 -4.87
C VAL A 153 -15.52 4.05 -5.67
N MET A 154 -15.83 2.76 -5.67
CA MET A 154 -16.95 2.19 -6.40
C MET A 154 -17.98 1.65 -5.42
N GLY A 155 -19.22 2.10 -5.51
CA GLY A 155 -20.33 1.43 -4.80
C GLY A 155 -20.76 0.20 -5.58
N GLN A 156 -20.98 -0.93 -4.91
CA GLN A 156 -21.80 -1.97 -5.50
C GLN A 156 -23.26 -1.51 -5.41
N THR A 157 -23.91 -1.30 -6.55
CA THR A 157 -25.38 -1.31 -6.60
C THR A 157 -25.82 -2.69 -6.13
N ALA A 158 -26.56 -2.76 -5.02
CA ALA A 158 -27.21 -4.00 -4.62
C ALA A 158 -28.01 -4.51 -5.84
N ALA A 159 -27.79 -5.76 -6.23
CA ALA A 159 -28.65 -6.40 -7.22
C ALA A 159 -30.09 -6.30 -6.71
N ALA A 160 -30.95 -5.69 -7.52
CA ALA A 160 -32.38 -5.53 -7.25
C ALA A 160 -33.11 -6.88 -7.28
#